data_AF-A0A2D6P7F5-F1
#
_entry.id   AF-A0A2D6P7F5-F1
#
_cell.length_a   1.000
_cell.length_b   1.000
_cell.length_c   1.000
_cell.angle_alpha   90.00
_cell.angle_beta   90.00
_cell.angle_gamma   90.00
#
_symmetry.space_group_name_H-M   'P 1'
#
loop_
_entity.id
_entity.type
_entity.pdbx_description
1 polymer ?
#
loop_
_entity_poly.entity_id
_entity_poly.type
_entity_poly.pdbx_seq_one_letter_code
_entity_poly.pdbx_strand_id
1 'polypeptide(L)' 'MIEVLQEITDWGDEKVSNHTYIVKNKSSLVGYIPKGAKEIIEFKKPLSFSKSRRKFIEHGGFKI' A
#
# COMPACT_ATOMS: atom_id res chain seq x y z
N MET A 1 11.74 8.30 -3.34
CA MET A 1 11.42 7.03 -4.02
C MET A 1 9.97 6.69 -3.75
N ILE A 2 9.20 6.35 -4.78
CA ILE A 2 7.82 5.87 -4.66
C ILE A 2 7.82 4.37 -4.89
N GLU A 3 7.20 3.62 -4.00
CA GLU A 3 7.01 2.16 -4.08
C GLU A 3 5.51 1.87 -4.24
N VAL A 4 5.19 0.86 -5.06
CA VAL A 4 3.85 0.31 -5.17
C VAL A 4 3.84 -1.08 -4.54
N LEU A 5 3.08 -1.24 -3.46
CA LEU A 5 3.07 -2.42 -2.60
C LEU A 5 1.69 -3.08 -2.64
N GLN A 6 1.56 -4.22 -3.29
CA GLN A 6 0.33 -5.01 -3.25
C GLN A 6 0.35 -5.90 -2.01
N GLU A 7 -0.56 -5.67 -1.08
CA GLU A 7 -0.66 -6.50 0.12
C GLU A 7 -1.21 -7.90 -0.20
N ILE A 8 -0.56 -8.91 0.36
CA ILE A 8 -0.91 -10.33 0.24
C ILE A 8 -0.90 -11.01 1.62
N THR A 9 -1.11 -10.22 2.68
CA THR A 9 -1.17 -10.73 4.04
C THR A 9 -2.34 -11.70 4.19
N ASP A 10 -2.07 -12.85 4.79
CA ASP A 10 -3.09 -13.76 5.26
C ASP A 10 -3.49 -13.29 6.68
N TRP A 11 -4.74 -12.87 6.81
CA TRP A 11 -5.32 -12.37 8.06
C TRP A 11 -6.15 -13.45 8.80
N GLY A 12 -6.13 -14.69 8.34
CA GLY A 12 -6.95 -15.77 8.89
C GLY A 12 -8.43 -15.45 8.81
N ASP A 13 -9.13 -15.56 9.94
CA ASP A 13 -10.56 -15.28 10.07
C ASP A 13 -10.91 -13.79 10.17
N GLU A 14 -9.91 -12.90 10.24
CA GLU A 14 -10.16 -11.45 10.32
C GLU A 14 -10.61 -10.87 8.98
N LYS A 15 -11.65 -10.04 9.01
CA LYS A 15 -12.18 -9.36 7.82
C LYS A 15 -11.36 -8.11 7.47
N VAL A 16 -10.07 -8.30 7.17
CA VAL A 16 -9.18 -7.22 6.72
C VAL A 16 -9.00 -7.30 5.20
N SER A 17 -9.21 -6.17 4.52
CA SER A 17 -9.03 -6.09 3.07
C SER A 17 -7.57 -5.78 2.71
N ASN A 18 -6.98 -6.63 1.88
CA ASN A 18 -5.68 -6.33 1.26
C ASN A 18 -5.84 -5.32 0.13
N HIS A 19 -5.01 -4.26 0.12
CA HIS A 19 -5.03 -3.22 -0.90
C HIS A 19 -3.66 -3.10 -1.59
N THR A 20 -3.61 -2.30 -2.65
CA THR A 20 -2.33 -1.86 -3.23
C THR A 20 -2.01 -0.46 -2.71
N TYR A 21 -0.86 -0.29 -2.08
CA TYR A 21 -0.46 0.95 -1.41
C TYR A 21 0.63 1.67 -2.20
N ILE A 22 0.54 3.00 -2.25
CA ILE A 22 1.54 3.87 -2.88
C ILE A 22 2.30 4.57 -1.75
N VAL A 23 3.56 4.19 -1.57
CA VAL A 23 4.36 4.62 -0.42
C VAL A 23 5.55 5.44 -0.90
N LYS A 24 5.65 6.66 -0.37
CA LYS A 24 6.77 7.57 -0.57
C LYS A 24 7.79 7.40 0.53
N ASN A 25 9.06 7.30 0.14
CA ASN A 25 10.21 7.25 1.05
C ASN A 25 10.07 6.17 2.14
N LYS A 26 9.53 5.00 1.78
CA LYS A 26 9.32 3.82 2.64
C LYS A 26 8.34 3.96 3.82
N SER A 27 7.92 5.17 4.17
CA SER A 27 7.14 5.43 5.40
C SER A 27 5.90 6.30 5.21
N SER A 28 5.74 6.96 4.07
CA SER A 28 4.63 7.90 3.83
C SER A 28 3.63 7.33 2.83
N LEU A 29 2.45 6.92 3.29
CA LEU A 29 1.35 6.49 2.43
C LEU A 29 0.70 7.70 1.77
N VAL A 30 0.81 7.82 0.46
CA VAL A 30 0.23 8.95 -0.31
C VAL A 30 -1.09 8.60 -0.97
N GLY A 31 -1.35 7.30 -1.17
CA GLY A 31 -2.62 6.81 -1.70
C GLY A 31 -2.68 5.29 -1.72
N TYR A 32 -3.83 4.75 -2.09
CA TYR A 32 -4.04 3.31 -2.22
C TYR A 32 -5.09 2.98 -3.29
N ILE A 33 -5.07 1.74 -3.78
CA ILE A 33 -6.05 1.18 -4.69
C ILE A 33 -6.81 0.09 -3.91
N PRO A 34 -8.13 0.25 -3.68
CA PRO A 34 -8.96 -0.78 -3.08
C PRO A 34 -8.91 -2.10 -3.86
N LYS A 35 -9.11 -3.22 -3.17
CA LYS A 35 -9.14 -4.54 -3.82
C LYS A 35 -10.24 -4.59 -4.87
N GLY A 36 -9.88 -4.94 -6.11
CA GLY A 36 -10.84 -5.03 -7.22
C GLY A 36 -11.21 -3.69 -7.87
N ALA A 37 -10.69 -2.57 -7.35
CA ALA A 37 -10.81 -1.27 -8.00
C ALA A 37 -9.64 -1.05 -8.98
N LYS A 38 -9.82 -0.11 -9.91
CA LYS A 38 -8.77 0.34 -10.85
C LYS A 38 -8.30 1.77 -10.56
N GLU A 39 -9.01 2.48 -9.71
CA GLU A 39 -8.76 3.89 -9.42
C GLU A 39 -7.95 4.03 -8.12
N ILE A 40 -7.04 5.01 -8.12
CA ILE A 40 -6.25 5.37 -6.95
C ILE A 40 -7.07 6.33 -6.10
N ILE A 41 -7.14 6.06 -4.81
CA ILE A 41 -7.62 6.99 -3.80
C ILE A 41 -6.40 7.67 -3.18
N GLU A 42 -6.26 8.96 -3.47
CA GLU A 42 -5.17 9.79 -2.94
C GLU A 42 -5.53 10.45 -1.62
N PHE A 43 -4.56 10.54 -0.70
CA PHE A 43 -4.75 11.24 0.55
C PHE A 43 -4.38 12.72 0.41
N LYS A 44 -5.21 13.62 0.95
CA LYS A 44 -4.92 15.06 1.01
C LYS A 44 -3.63 15.37 1.77
N LYS A 45 -3.29 14.55 2.76
CA LYS A 45 -2.04 14.60 3.52
C LYS A 45 -1.50 13.17 3.65
N PRO A 46 -0.20 12.94 3.45
CA PRO A 46 0.38 11.61 3.61
C PRO A 46 0.16 11.06 5.02
N LEU A 47 -0.06 9.75 5.12
CA LEU A 47 -0.21 9.04 6.40
C LEU A 47 1.05 8.21 6.70
N SER A 48 1.27 7.88 7.96
CA SER A 48 2.36 6.96 8.33
C SER A 48 2.04 5.54 7.87
N PHE A 49 3.02 4.85 7.29
CA PHE A 49 2.90 3.50 6.76
C PHE A 49 3.93 2.56 7.40
N SER A 50 3.48 1.39 7.87
CA SER A 50 4.34 0.39 8.51
C SER A 50 4.20 -0.98 7.85
N LYS A 51 5.25 -1.51 7.23
CA LYS A 51 5.24 -2.87 6.63
C LYS A 51 5.21 -4.00 7.69
N SER A 52 5.42 -3.69 8.97
CA SER A 52 5.60 -4.70 10.02
C SER A 52 4.44 -5.70 10.07
N ARG A 53 4.78 -7.00 10.15
CA ARG A 53 3.84 -8.13 10.24
C ARG A 53 2.95 -8.36 9.01
N ARG A 54 3.07 -7.53 7.96
CA ARG A 54 2.31 -7.62 6.70
C ARG A 54 3.20 -8.17 5.58
N LYS A 55 2.60 -8.79 4.56
CA LYS A 55 3.31 -9.35 3.39
C LYS A 55 2.92 -8.59 2.13
N PHE A 56 3.89 -8.30 1.27
CA PHE A 56 3.68 -7.51 0.06
C PHE A 56 4.40 -8.09 -1.15
N ILE A 57 3.81 -7.88 -2.32
CA ILE A 57 4.49 -7.95 -3.61
C ILE A 57 4.85 -6.51 -4.01
N GLU A 58 6.12 -6.26 -4.31
CA GLU A 58 6.59 -4.95 -4.76
C GLU A 58 6.56 -4.89 -6.30
N HIS A 59 5.82 -3.94 -6.87
CA HIS A 59 5.67 -3.79 -8.32
C HIS A 59 6.71 -2.84 -8.95
N GLY A 60 7.73 -2.45 -8.18
CA GLY A 60 8.80 -1.56 -8.61
C GLY A 60 8.84 -0.23 -7.85
N GLY A 61 10.00 0.42 -7.90
CA GLY A 61 10.26 1.69 -7.24
C GLY A 61 10.70 2.77 -8.24
N PHE A 62 10.01 3.90 -8.26
CA PHE A 62 10.39 5.04 -9.09
C PHE A 62 11.18 6.05 -8.25
N LYS A 63 12.33 6.47 -8.76
CA LYS A 63 13.01 7.68 -8.28
C LYS A 63 12.41 8.85 -9.06
N ILE A 64 11.85 9.81 -8.33
CA ILE A 64 11.45 11.11 -8.86
C ILE A 64 12.63 12.04 -8.66
#